data_AF-A0A931XYJ3-F1
#
_entry.id   AF-A0A931XYJ3-F1
#
_cell.length_a   1.000
_cell.length_b   1.000
_cell.length_c   1.000
_cell.angle_alpha   90.00
_cell.angle_beta   90.00
_cell.angle_gamma   90.00
#
_symmetry.space_group_name_H-M   'P 1'
#
loop_
_entity.id
_entity.type
_entity.pdbx_description
1 polymer ?
#
loop_
_entity_poly.entity_id
_entity_poly.type
_entity_poly.pdbx_seq_one_letter_code
_entity_poly.pdbx_strand_id
1 'polypeptide(L)'
;MPPKPRPAKQIVAFKVEPELASLLDAMPNKSEFIRAAIQSRLATVCPLCRGTGVAPYGAVTDDLTKLVQQHPLVVCSGCGTREPRPCHTPGHCDSDARLQAFERFGSYYCDACFATIATCTDCGRPLVGRSRGAKDRRCEACKAA
;
A
#
# COMPACT_ATOMS: atom_id res chain seq x y z
N MET A 1 -14.53 -15.31 29.87
CA MET A 1 -14.66 -14.07 29.07
C MET A 1 -16.14 -13.70 28.98
N PRO A 2 -16.56 -12.49 29.36
CA PRO A 2 -17.93 -12.06 29.13
C PRO A 2 -18.23 -11.94 27.62
N PRO A 3 -19.45 -12.29 27.16
CA PRO A 3 -19.82 -12.15 25.76
C PRO A 3 -19.85 -10.67 25.36
N LYS A 4 -19.19 -10.35 24.23
CA LYS A 4 -19.13 -8.99 23.68
C LYS A 4 -20.56 -8.55 23.31
N PRO A 5 -21.07 -7.42 23.83
CA PRO A 5 -22.43 -6.98 23.52
C PRO A 5 -22.56 -6.71 22.02
N ARG A 6 -23.66 -7.18 21.42
CA ARG A 6 -23.96 -6.94 20.00
C ARG A 6 -24.17 -5.43 19.79
N PRO A 7 -23.61 -4.84 18.73
CA PRO A 7 -23.78 -3.41 18.48
C PRO A 7 -25.26 -3.10 18.31
N ALA A 8 -25.77 -2.16 19.11
CA ALA A 8 -27.16 -1.71 19.03
C ALA A 8 -27.37 -1.04 17.66
N LYS A 9 -28.36 -1.52 16.90
CA LYS A 9 -28.75 -0.89 15.64
C LYS A 9 -29.55 0.37 15.97
N GLN A 10 -29.09 1.53 15.55
CA GLN A 10 -29.81 2.80 15.69
C GLN A 10 -30.76 3.00 14.50
N ILE A 11 -32.03 3.32 14.77
CA ILE A 11 -33.01 3.65 13.74
C ILE A 11 -32.94 5.16 13.49
N VAL A 12 -32.82 5.54 12.22
CA VAL A 12 -32.84 6.94 11.76
C VAL A 12 -34.00 7.11 10.80
N ALA A 13 -34.87 8.08 11.06
CA ALA A 13 -35.96 8.47 10.17
C ALA A 13 -35.65 9.85 9.56
N PHE A 14 -35.88 10.00 8.27
CA PHE A 14 -35.70 11.27 7.56
C PHE A 14 -36.87 11.51 6.61
N LYS A 15 -37.23 12.78 6.42
CA LYS A 15 -38.29 13.20 5.50
C LYS A 15 -37.69 13.39 4.11
N VAL A 16 -38.42 12.95 3.08
CA VAL A 16 -38.05 13.06 1.66
C VAL A 16 -39.26 13.41 0.82
N GLU A 17 -38.98 13.88 -0.39
CA GLU A 17 -39.93 14.14 -1.45
C GLU A 17 -40.62 12.83 -1.90
N PRO A 18 -41.90 12.89 -2.30
CA PRO A 18 -42.68 11.70 -2.66
C PRO A 18 -42.10 10.92 -3.84
N GLU A 19 -41.43 11.60 -4.78
CA GLU A 19 -40.75 10.97 -5.91
C GLU A 19 -39.55 10.12 -5.45
N LEU A 20 -38.70 10.66 -4.56
CA LEU A 20 -37.58 9.94 -3.98
C LEU A 20 -38.05 8.77 -3.11
N ALA A 21 -39.13 8.95 -2.35
CA ALA A 21 -39.75 7.86 -1.58
C ALA A 21 -40.18 6.71 -2.49
N SER A 22 -40.82 7.00 -3.62
CA SER A 22 -41.27 5.99 -4.59
C SER A 22 -40.10 5.23 -5.21
N LEU A 23 -39.01 5.94 -5.55
CA LEU A 23 -37.77 5.33 -6.06
C LEU A 23 -37.11 4.43 -5.03
N LEU A 24 -36.98 4.91 -3.79
CA LEU A 24 -36.47 4.08 -2.70
C LEU A 24 -37.37 2.87 -2.50
N ASP A 25 -38.69 3.04 -2.64
CA ASP A 25 -39.67 2.00 -2.39
C ASP A 25 -39.60 0.82 -3.36
N ALA A 26 -39.25 1.10 -4.61
CA ALA A 26 -39.08 0.10 -5.67
C ALA A 26 -37.81 -0.75 -5.53
N MET A 27 -36.85 -0.38 -4.68
CA MET A 27 -35.58 -1.10 -4.57
C MET A 27 -35.68 -2.35 -3.68
N PRO A 28 -34.99 -3.46 -4.05
CA PRO A 28 -35.02 -4.71 -3.29
C PRO A 28 -34.39 -4.60 -1.89
N ASN A 29 -33.40 -3.71 -1.69
CA ASN A 29 -32.78 -3.49 -0.38
C ASN A 29 -32.41 -2.01 -0.14
N LYS A 30 -33.41 -1.23 0.26
CA LYS A 30 -33.31 0.23 0.49
C LYS A 30 -32.23 0.57 1.51
N SER A 31 -32.18 -0.18 2.61
CA SER A 31 -31.24 0.10 3.68
C SER A 31 -29.79 -0.14 3.27
N GLU A 32 -29.52 -1.11 2.41
CA GLU A 32 -28.18 -1.34 1.86
C GLU A 32 -27.76 -0.20 0.92
N PHE A 33 -28.65 0.19 0.01
CA PHE A 33 -28.41 1.33 -0.89
C PHE A 33 -28.10 2.61 -0.09
N ILE A 34 -28.94 2.96 0.90
CA ILE A 34 -28.76 4.15 1.72
C ILE A 34 -27.44 4.08 2.50
N ARG A 35 -27.10 2.92 3.08
CA ARG A 35 -25.82 2.73 3.77
C ARG A 35 -24.63 2.95 2.84
N ALA A 36 -24.65 2.37 1.64
CA ALA A 36 -23.59 2.51 0.66
C ALA A 36 -23.47 3.95 0.14
N ALA A 37 -24.58 4.63 -0.11
CA ALA A 37 -24.61 6.02 -0.55
C ALA A 37 -24.03 6.96 0.52
N ILE A 38 -24.40 6.78 1.78
CA ILE A 38 -23.85 7.58 2.88
C ILE A 38 -22.36 7.27 3.08
N GLN A 39 -21.98 5.99 3.11
CA GLN A 39 -20.59 5.59 3.29
C GLN A 39 -19.69 6.11 2.17
N SER A 40 -20.12 6.02 0.91
CA SER A 40 -19.32 6.50 -0.23
C SER A 40 -19.12 8.02 -0.21
N ARG A 41 -20.10 8.80 0.27
CA ARG A 41 -19.99 10.25 0.42
C ARG A 41 -19.13 10.69 1.59
N LEU A 42 -19.10 9.89 2.66
CA LEU A 42 -18.27 10.15 3.84
C LEU A 42 -16.88 9.50 3.76
N ALA A 43 -16.64 8.65 2.76
CA ALA A 43 -15.35 8.00 2.59
C ALA A 43 -14.27 9.03 2.24
N THR A 44 -13.10 8.88 2.85
CA THR A 44 -11.93 9.70 2.56
C THR A 44 -10.94 8.92 1.72
N VAL A 45 -10.06 9.62 1.00
CA VAL A 45 -8.95 8.96 0.30
C VAL A 45 -8.11 8.21 1.32
N CYS A 46 -7.88 6.92 1.10
CA CYS A 46 -7.08 6.13 2.03
C CYS A 46 -5.60 6.60 1.96
N PRO A 47 -5.02 7.11 3.05
CA PRO A 47 -3.67 7.69 3.04
C PRO A 47 -2.59 6.63 2.79
N LEU A 48 -2.84 5.36 3.14
CA LEU A 48 -1.93 4.24 2.88
C LEU A 48 -1.79 3.93 1.38
N CYS A 49 -2.92 3.97 0.67
CA CYS A 49 -2.97 3.57 -0.73
C CYS A 49 -2.67 4.74 -1.70
N ARG A 50 -2.44 5.95 -1.16
CA ARG A 50 -2.17 7.21 -1.89
C ARG A 50 -3.16 7.44 -3.06
N GLY A 51 -4.46 7.28 -2.82
CA GLY A 51 -5.49 7.56 -3.82
C GLY A 51 -5.95 6.38 -4.67
N THR A 52 -5.39 5.19 -4.48
CA THR A 52 -5.85 3.97 -5.19
C THR A 52 -7.10 3.33 -4.59
N GLY A 53 -7.55 3.81 -3.43
CA GLY A 53 -8.70 3.30 -2.69
C GLY A 53 -9.23 4.30 -1.66
N VAL A 54 -10.36 3.94 -1.05
CA VAL A 54 -11.08 4.77 -0.09
C VAL A 54 -11.09 4.12 1.29
N ALA A 55 -11.03 4.95 2.34
CA ALA A 55 -11.18 4.52 3.72
C ALA A 55 -12.58 4.91 4.22
N PRO A 56 -13.25 4.04 5.00
CA PRO A 56 -14.50 4.40 5.65
C PRO A 56 -14.33 5.63 6.53
N TYR A 57 -15.41 6.40 6.68
CA TYR A 57 -15.44 7.53 7.59
C TYR A 57 -15.05 7.13 9.01
N GLY A 58 -14.14 7.92 9.62
CA GLY A 58 -13.60 7.64 10.96
C GLY A 58 -12.58 6.51 11.04
N ALA A 59 -12.33 5.76 9.96
CA ALA A 59 -11.25 4.76 9.93
C ALA A 59 -9.87 5.41 9.78
N VAL A 60 -9.81 6.61 9.19
CA VAL A 60 -8.58 7.43 9.15
C VAL A 60 -8.54 8.28 10.41
N THR A 61 -7.78 7.82 11.40
CA THR A 61 -7.50 8.56 12.63
C THR A 61 -6.17 9.31 12.52
N ASP A 62 -5.92 10.24 13.44
CA ASP A 62 -4.62 10.94 13.53
C ASP A 62 -3.47 9.96 13.76
N ASP A 63 -3.68 8.91 14.54
CA ASP A 63 -2.65 7.89 14.79
C ASP A 63 -2.37 7.05 13.56
N LEU A 64 -3.39 6.72 12.76
CA LEU A 64 -3.18 6.07 11.47
C LEU A 64 -2.39 7.00 10.53
N THR A 65 -2.69 8.29 10.55
CA THR A 65 -1.98 9.29 9.73
C THR A 65 -0.50 9.38 10.10
N LYS A 66 -0.18 9.42 11.41
CA LYS A 66 1.21 9.38 11.90
C LYS A 66 1.92 8.09 11.48
N LEU A 67 1.24 6.95 11.58
CA LEU A 67 1.79 5.66 11.17
C LEU A 67 2.10 5.63 9.66
N VAL A 68 1.21 6.16 8.81
CA VAL A 68 1.46 6.26 7.36
C VAL A 68 2.69 7.12 7.07
N GLN A 69 2.87 8.22 7.80
CA GLN A 69 4.04 9.09 7.65
C GLN A 69 5.35 8.40 8.03
N GLN A 70 5.32 7.49 9.00
CA GLN A 70 6.47 6.71 9.45
C GLN A 70 6.84 5.57 8.50
N HIS A 71 5.92 5.13 7.64
CA HIS A 71 6.11 4.04 6.69
C HIS A 71 5.88 4.51 5.24
N PRO A 72 6.79 5.33 4.66
CA PRO A 72 6.65 5.81 3.30
C PRO A 72 6.65 4.64 2.32
N LEU A 73 5.84 4.68 1.26
CA LEU A 73 5.90 3.69 0.18
C LEU A 73 7.13 3.94 -0.70
N VAL A 74 7.81 2.86 -1.08
CA VAL A 74 8.86 2.84 -2.11
C VAL A 74 8.30 2.22 -3.40
N VAL A 75 8.89 2.60 -4.53
CA VAL A 75 8.51 2.10 -5.86
C VAL A 75 9.59 1.16 -6.35
N CYS A 76 9.21 -0.06 -6.73
CA CYS A 76 10.14 -1.01 -7.34
C CYS A 76 10.61 -0.50 -8.72
N SER A 77 11.92 -0.43 -8.91
CA SER A 77 12.55 0.03 -10.16
C SER A 77 12.38 -0.97 -11.32
N GLY A 78 12.01 -2.22 -11.02
CA GLY A 78 11.81 -3.28 -12.02
C GLY A 78 10.38 -3.38 -12.56
N CYS A 79 9.38 -3.36 -11.68
CA CYS A 79 7.96 -3.55 -12.04
C CYS A 79 7.04 -2.37 -11.73
N GLY A 80 7.52 -1.34 -11.02
CA GLY A 80 6.71 -0.19 -10.61
C GLY A 80 5.75 -0.45 -9.44
N THR A 81 5.70 -1.68 -8.90
CA THR A 81 4.88 -2.00 -7.73
C THR A 81 5.29 -1.13 -6.54
N ARG A 82 4.28 -0.65 -5.81
CA ARG A 82 4.45 0.14 -4.59
C ARG A 82 4.30 -0.77 -3.39
N GLU A 83 5.25 -0.68 -2.47
CA GLU A 83 5.25 -1.46 -1.24
C GLU A 83 5.77 -0.60 -0.09
N PRO A 84 5.40 -0.93 1.16
CA PRO A 84 5.91 -0.22 2.34
C PRO A 84 7.43 -0.23 2.32
N ARG A 85 8.06 0.92 2.58
CA ARG A 85 9.51 0.98 2.77
C ARG A 85 9.87 -0.04 3.86
N PRO A 86 10.77 -0.98 3.57
CA PRO A 86 11.27 -1.91 4.57
C PRO A 86 11.88 -1.16 5.76
N CYS A 87 11.91 -1.81 6.93
CA CYS A 87 12.43 -1.21 8.16
C CYS A 87 13.79 -0.53 7.94
N HIS A 88 13.95 0.67 8.50
CA HIS A 88 15.21 1.43 8.51
C HIS A 88 15.83 1.46 9.91
N THR A 89 15.28 0.70 10.86
CA THR A 89 15.83 0.60 12.21
C THR A 89 17.20 -0.07 12.09
N PRO A 90 18.30 0.64 12.35
CA PRO A 90 19.65 0.07 12.23
C PRO A 90 19.76 -1.19 13.10
N GLY A 91 20.27 -2.28 12.57
CA GLY A 91 20.40 -3.55 13.29
C GLY A 91 19.17 -4.47 13.26
N HIS A 92 18.04 -4.03 12.70
CA HIS A 92 16.82 -4.85 12.63
C HIS A 92 16.70 -5.68 11.34
N CYS A 93 17.31 -5.23 10.24
CA CYS A 93 17.16 -5.89 8.93
C CYS A 93 18.42 -5.83 8.05
N ASP A 94 19.58 -5.78 8.69
CA ASP A 94 20.89 -5.63 8.04
C ASP A 94 21.31 -6.83 7.17
N SER A 95 20.60 -7.97 7.22
CA SER A 95 20.94 -9.18 6.46
C SER A 95 20.29 -9.26 5.07
N ASP A 96 19.32 -8.41 4.75
CA ASP A 96 18.65 -8.44 3.45
C ASP A 96 19.48 -7.66 2.41
N ALA A 97 20.10 -8.38 1.47
CA ALA A 97 20.92 -7.83 0.39
C ALA A 97 20.18 -6.80 -0.48
N ARG A 98 18.84 -6.92 -0.59
CA ARG A 98 17.98 -5.97 -1.30
C ARG A 98 17.90 -4.64 -0.57
N LEU A 99 17.86 -4.67 0.77
CA LEU A 99 17.86 -3.47 1.61
C LEU A 99 19.22 -2.80 1.61
N GLN A 100 20.29 -3.57 1.75
CA GLN A 100 21.66 -3.05 1.63
C GLN A 100 21.87 -2.37 0.26
N ALA A 101 21.39 -2.97 -0.82
CA ALA A 101 21.46 -2.38 -2.15
C ALA A 101 20.63 -1.09 -2.26
N PHE A 102 19.44 -1.05 -1.64
CA PHE A 102 18.61 0.15 -1.61
C PHE A 102 19.27 1.29 -0.82
N GLU A 103 19.83 1.01 0.35
CA GLU A 103 20.52 2.00 1.17
C GLU A 103 21.79 2.52 0.50
N ARG A 104 22.57 1.63 -0.12
CA ARG A 104 23.86 1.98 -0.74
C ARG A 104 23.72 2.65 -2.10
N PHE A 105 22.71 2.28 -2.90
CA PHE A 105 22.58 2.73 -4.30
C PHE A 105 21.30 3.51 -4.59
N GLY A 106 20.37 3.61 -3.64
CA GLY A 106 19.10 4.34 -3.79
C GLY A 106 18.07 3.64 -4.70
N SER A 107 18.41 2.51 -5.32
CA SER A 107 17.51 1.76 -6.20
C SER A 107 16.78 0.65 -5.44
N TYR A 108 15.46 0.77 -5.31
CA TYR A 108 14.64 -0.25 -4.67
C TYR A 108 14.13 -1.29 -5.68
N TYR A 109 14.12 -2.56 -5.29
CA TYR A 109 13.48 -3.65 -6.02
C TYR A 109 12.62 -4.46 -5.05
N CYS A 110 11.47 -4.94 -5.54
CA CYS A 110 10.63 -5.90 -4.82
C CYS A 110 11.32 -7.26 -4.74
N ASP A 111 10.87 -8.13 -3.84
CA ASP A 111 11.43 -9.47 -3.66
C ASP A 111 11.49 -10.27 -4.98
N ALA A 112 10.37 -10.29 -5.73
CA ALA A 112 10.28 -10.97 -7.01
C ALA A 112 11.23 -10.41 -8.08
N CYS A 113 11.38 -9.07 -8.15
CA CYS A 113 12.33 -8.46 -9.09
C CYS A 113 13.76 -8.73 -8.65
N PHE A 114 14.06 -8.58 -7.36
CA PHE A 114 15.41 -8.77 -6.82
C PHE A 114 15.92 -10.20 -7.03
N ALA A 115 15.05 -11.21 -6.93
CA ALA A 115 15.40 -12.60 -7.23
C ALA A 115 15.81 -12.84 -8.71
N THR A 116 15.41 -11.96 -9.63
CA THR A 116 15.66 -12.10 -11.07
C THR A 116 16.78 -11.23 -11.60
N ILE A 117 17.12 -10.15 -10.90
CA ILE A 117 18.18 -9.23 -11.31
C ILE A 117 19.53 -9.77 -10.87
N ALA A 118 20.55 -9.36 -11.61
CA ALA A 118 21.92 -9.64 -11.23
C ALA A 118 22.46 -8.55 -10.31
N THR A 119 23.37 -8.90 -9.43
CA THR A 119 24.18 -7.95 -8.66
C THR A 119 25.61 -7.90 -9.20
N CYS A 120 26.25 -6.75 -9.03
CA CYS A 120 27.66 -6.58 -9.34
C CYS A 120 28.52 -7.42 -8.41
N THR A 121 29.49 -8.16 -8.95
CA THR A 121 30.39 -9.02 -8.17
C THR A 121 31.30 -8.24 -7.22
N ASP A 122 31.70 -7.01 -7.57
CA ASP A 122 32.62 -6.22 -6.72
C ASP A 122 31.91 -5.34 -5.70
N CYS A 123 30.79 -4.73 -6.09
CA CYS A 123 30.14 -3.70 -5.26
C CYS A 123 28.73 -4.07 -4.82
N GLY A 124 28.15 -5.17 -5.32
CA GLY A 124 26.79 -5.60 -5.00
C GLY A 124 25.68 -4.79 -5.66
N ARG A 125 26.01 -3.83 -6.54
CA ARG A 125 25.02 -2.98 -7.22
C ARG A 125 24.05 -3.80 -8.08
N PRO A 126 22.73 -3.61 -7.97
CA PRO A 126 21.77 -4.22 -8.89
C PRO A 126 22.02 -3.76 -10.33
N LEU A 127 22.14 -4.71 -11.25
CA LEU A 127 22.37 -4.47 -12.67
C LEU A 127 21.04 -4.47 -13.40
N VAL A 128 20.77 -3.39 -14.13
CA VAL A 128 19.54 -3.23 -14.91
C VAL A 128 19.61 -4.14 -16.13
N GLY A 129 18.68 -5.09 -16.25
CA GLY A 129 18.58 -6.02 -17.37
C GLY A 129 18.63 -7.49 -16.94
N ARG A 130 17.64 -8.28 -17.40
CA ARG A 130 17.62 -9.74 -17.19
C ARG A 130 18.85 -10.30 -17.87
N SER A 131 19.78 -10.77 -17.07
CA SER A 131 20.99 -11.34 -17.59
C SER A 131 20.94 -12.83 -17.24
N ARG A 132 21.03 -13.70 -18.25
CA ARG A 132 21.18 -15.14 -18.08
C ARG A 132 22.68 -15.47 -18.14
N GLY A 133 23.22 -16.07 -17.08
CA GLY A 133 24.43 -16.90 -17.15
C GLY A 133 25.78 -16.24 -17.50
N ALA A 134 26.17 -15.12 -16.85
CA ALA A 134 27.56 -14.64 -16.92
C ALA A 134 28.20 -14.67 -15.53
N LYS A 135 29.35 -15.37 -15.38
CA LYS A 135 30.10 -15.49 -14.12
C LYS A 135 30.80 -14.20 -13.69
N ASP A 136 30.91 -13.21 -14.58
CA ASP A 136 31.65 -11.98 -14.33
C ASP A 136 30.79 -10.75 -14.68
N ARG A 137 30.06 -10.24 -13.68
CA ARG A 137 29.07 -9.19 -13.84
C ARG A 137 29.49 -7.97 -13.08
N ARG A 138 30.26 -7.10 -13.75
CA ARG A 138 30.69 -5.82 -13.20
C ARG A 138 29.76 -4.70 -13.69
N CYS A 139 29.40 -3.75 -12.81
CA CYS A 139 28.68 -2.55 -13.22
C CYS A 139 29.60 -1.64 -14.04
N GLU A 140 29.06 -0.69 -14.80
CA GLU A 140 29.87 0.22 -15.64
C GLU A 140 30.94 0.96 -14.83
N ALA A 141 30.61 1.38 -13.60
CA ALA A 141 31.57 2.02 -12.71
C ALA A 141 32.72 1.10 -12.28
N CYS A 142 32.46 -0.19 -12.03
CA CYS A 142 33.50 -1.18 -11.69
C CYS A 142 34.25 -1.73 -12.90
N LYS A 143 33.72 -1.54 -14.12
CA LYS A 143 34.42 -1.85 -15.38
C LYS A 143 35.38 -0.75 -15.80
N ALA A 144 35.08 0.49 -15.43
CA ALA A 144 35.88 1.67 -15.76
C ALA A 144 36.99 1.97 -14.74
N ALA A 145 37.07 1.20 -13.65
CA ALA A 145 38.06 1.29 -12.58
C ALA A 145 38.97 0.05 -12.59
#